data_AF-A0A3M9ZTF6-F1
#
_entry.id   AF-A0A3M9ZTF6-F1
#
_cell.length_a   1.000
_cell.length_b   1.000
_cell.length_c   1.000
_cell.angle_alpha   90.00
_cell.angle_beta   90.00
_cell.angle_gamma   90.00
#
_symmetry.space_group_name_H-M   'P 1'
#
loop_
_entity.id
_entity.type
_entity.pdbx_description
1 polymer ?
#
loop_
_entity_poly.entity_id
_entity_poly.type
_entity_poly.pdbx_seq_one_letter_code
_entity_poly.pdbx_strand_id
1 'polypeptide(L)'
;DFEIPVADYLKYSVNFYEREWKLINRRVYGGMVHLTPHETIRLLRAELGVYIFSKITRARTPQMIPGFEDHVNRLVNLAKKFSTPVVYTGEYPPCIKHAIDVLERGENLPHSGRFMLGAYLLSRGQAVEDIAPLFKNAPDYNEKITLYQLNNLAGSDGGTQYSCPTCDKLKTQDLCFATSACDGIIHPMQFGRKK
;
A
#
# COMPACT_ATOMS: atom_id res chain seq x y z
N ASP A 1 2.45 -14.63 -30.86
CA ASP A 1 1.86 -13.49 -30.16
C ASP A 1 0.66 -13.94 -29.36
N PHE A 2 0.53 -13.42 -28.15
CA PHE A 2 -0.60 -13.71 -27.26
C PHE A 2 -1.47 -12.46 -27.17
N GLU A 3 -2.76 -12.68 -26.92
CA GLU A 3 -3.73 -11.60 -26.81
C GLU A 3 -4.62 -11.84 -25.60
N ILE A 4 -5.03 -10.76 -24.95
CA ILE A 4 -5.94 -10.79 -23.81
C ILE A 4 -6.94 -9.64 -23.96
N PRO A 5 -8.24 -9.82 -23.62
CA PRO A 5 -9.20 -8.73 -23.63
C PRO A 5 -8.73 -7.57 -22.74
N VAL A 6 -8.98 -6.32 -23.15
CA VAL A 6 -8.56 -5.14 -22.36
C VAL A 6 -9.08 -5.20 -20.91
N ALA A 7 -10.31 -5.68 -20.70
CA ALA A 7 -10.89 -5.81 -19.36
C ALA A 7 -10.08 -6.76 -18.47
N ASP A 8 -9.70 -7.92 -19.01
CA ASP A 8 -8.89 -8.91 -18.29
C ASP A 8 -7.47 -8.40 -18.08
N TYR A 9 -6.88 -7.75 -19.08
CA TYR A 9 -5.57 -7.12 -18.94
C TYR A 9 -5.55 -6.14 -17.75
N LEU A 10 -6.50 -5.22 -17.68
CA LEU A 10 -6.58 -4.24 -16.59
C LEU A 10 -6.75 -4.90 -15.22
N LYS A 11 -7.55 -5.96 -15.15
CA LYS A 11 -7.77 -6.74 -13.93
C LYS A 11 -6.47 -7.40 -13.45
N TYR A 12 -5.74 -8.06 -14.35
CA TYR A 12 -4.56 -8.84 -13.99
C TYR A 12 -3.28 -8.01 -13.91
N SER A 13 -3.22 -6.86 -14.58
CA SER A 13 -2.06 -5.96 -14.57
C SER A 13 -2.10 -4.91 -13.46
N VAL A 14 -3.15 -4.88 -12.61
CA VAL A 14 -3.39 -3.80 -11.64
C VAL A 14 -2.23 -3.56 -10.66
N ASN A 15 -1.48 -4.61 -10.32
CA ASN A 15 -0.36 -4.56 -9.37
C ASN A 15 1.01 -4.38 -10.06
N PHE A 16 1.03 -4.15 -11.37
CA PHE A 16 2.25 -3.91 -12.14
C PHE A 16 2.41 -2.41 -12.36
N TYR A 17 3.27 -1.80 -11.54
CA TYR A 17 3.43 -0.35 -11.51
C TYR A 17 4.40 0.18 -12.57
N GLU A 18 5.16 -0.70 -13.23
CA GLU A 18 6.13 -0.29 -14.25
C GLU A 18 5.42 0.27 -15.48
N ARG A 19 6.08 1.22 -16.16
CA ARG A 19 5.44 2.03 -17.21
C ARG A 19 4.93 1.16 -18.36
N GLU A 20 5.67 0.11 -18.73
CA GLU A 20 5.32 -0.82 -19.81
C GLU A 20 4.04 -1.62 -19.56
N TRP A 21 3.55 -1.68 -18.30
CA TRP A 21 2.30 -2.35 -17.95
C TRP A 21 1.09 -1.43 -17.97
N LYS A 22 1.28 -0.11 -18.06
CA LYS A 22 0.17 0.83 -18.20
C LYS A 22 -0.50 0.62 -19.56
N LEU A 23 -1.83 0.50 -19.57
CA LEU A 23 -2.59 0.25 -20.79
C LEU A 23 -2.27 1.24 -21.93
N ILE A 24 -2.03 2.51 -21.59
CA ILE A 24 -1.65 3.57 -22.54
C ILE A 24 -0.34 3.28 -23.29
N ASN A 25 0.52 2.43 -22.74
CA ASN A 25 1.80 2.03 -23.32
C ASN A 25 1.73 0.63 -23.96
N ARG A 26 0.53 0.09 -24.18
CA ARG A 26 0.31 -1.22 -24.79
C ARG A 26 -0.18 -1.11 -26.23
N ARG A 27 0.16 -2.10 -27.05
CA ARG A 27 -0.46 -2.28 -28.36
C ARG A 27 -1.86 -2.88 -28.17
N VAL A 28 -2.89 -2.13 -28.57
CA VAL A 28 -4.29 -2.56 -28.51
C VAL A 28 -4.89 -2.57 -29.91
N TYR A 29 -5.53 -3.68 -30.28
CA TYR A 29 -6.25 -3.80 -31.55
C TYR A 29 -7.47 -4.68 -31.37
N GLY A 30 -8.62 -4.28 -31.92
CA GLY A 30 -9.86 -5.06 -31.83
C GLY A 30 -10.35 -5.33 -30.39
N GLY A 31 -10.02 -4.48 -29.42
CA GLY A 31 -10.36 -4.70 -28.00
C GLY A 31 -9.43 -5.68 -27.27
N MET A 32 -8.32 -6.08 -27.89
CA MET A 32 -7.33 -7.01 -27.35
C MET A 32 -5.99 -6.31 -27.11
N VAL A 33 -5.36 -6.60 -25.98
CA VAL A 33 -3.98 -6.19 -25.67
C VAL A 33 -3.04 -7.28 -26.16
N HIS A 34 -2.08 -6.91 -27.01
CA HIS A 34 -1.05 -7.85 -27.48
C HIS A 34 0.09 -7.97 -26.47
N LEU A 35 0.54 -9.19 -26.24
CA LEU A 35 1.55 -9.57 -25.27
C LEU A 35 2.64 -10.43 -25.93
N THR A 36 3.87 -10.22 -25.47
CA THR A 36 4.97 -11.16 -25.70
C THR A 36 4.83 -12.39 -24.79
N PRO A 37 5.48 -13.53 -25.12
CA PRO A 37 5.48 -14.71 -24.25
C PRO A 37 5.94 -14.41 -22.81
N HIS A 38 6.93 -13.54 -22.65
CA HIS A 38 7.43 -13.15 -21.33
C HIS A 38 6.38 -12.39 -20.51
N GLU A 39 5.66 -11.46 -21.13
CA GLU A 39 4.58 -10.71 -20.47
C GLU A 39 3.41 -11.62 -20.10
N THR A 40 3.01 -12.54 -20.99
CA THR A 40 1.98 -13.53 -20.69
C THR A 40 2.33 -14.38 -19.49
N ILE A 41 3.57 -14.89 -19.42
CA ILE A 41 4.04 -15.68 -18.27
C ILE A 41 4.03 -14.84 -16.99
N ARG A 42 4.39 -13.56 -17.09
CA ARG A 42 4.43 -12.64 -15.95
C ARG A 42 3.03 -12.35 -15.38
N LEU A 43 2.02 -12.13 -16.23
CA LEU A 43 0.62 -12.02 -15.81
C LEU A 43 0.13 -13.33 -15.16
N LEU A 44 0.40 -14.47 -15.80
CA LEU A 44 -0.03 -15.78 -15.31
C LEU A 44 0.57 -16.08 -13.93
N ARG A 45 1.86 -15.78 -13.72
CA ARG A 45 2.51 -15.94 -12.41
C ARG A 45 1.84 -15.13 -11.32
N ALA A 46 1.48 -13.88 -11.59
CA ALA A 46 0.80 -13.04 -10.60
C ALA A 46 -0.58 -13.62 -10.24
N GLU A 47 -1.36 -14.03 -11.24
CA GLU A 47 -2.69 -14.61 -11.01
C GLU A 47 -2.61 -15.97 -10.29
N LEU A 48 -1.66 -16.84 -10.67
CA LEU A 48 -1.41 -18.08 -9.94
C LEU A 48 -1.00 -17.82 -8.48
N GLY A 49 -0.22 -16.77 -8.23
CA GLY A 49 0.12 -16.33 -6.88
C GLY A 49 -1.11 -15.99 -6.05
N VAL A 50 -2.01 -15.17 -6.59
CA VAL A 50 -3.29 -14.80 -5.96
C VAL A 50 -4.16 -16.05 -5.74
N TYR A 51 -4.26 -16.92 -6.75
CA TYR A 51 -5.04 -18.16 -6.66
C TYR A 51 -4.54 -19.08 -5.56
N ILE A 52 -3.23 -19.40 -5.55
CA ILE A 52 -2.61 -20.28 -4.55
C ILE A 52 -2.78 -19.68 -3.15
N PHE A 53 -2.50 -18.39 -2.99
CA PHE A 53 -2.69 -17.70 -1.72
C PHE A 53 -4.14 -17.82 -1.23
N SER A 54 -5.13 -17.60 -2.12
CA SER A 54 -6.55 -17.73 -1.78
C SER A 54 -6.95 -19.15 -1.36
N LYS A 55 -6.28 -20.18 -1.88
CA LYS A 55 -6.52 -21.57 -1.51
C LYS A 55 -5.92 -21.89 -0.15
N ILE A 56 -4.72 -21.38 0.12
CA ILE A 56 -4.04 -21.54 1.42
C ILE A 56 -4.85 -20.85 2.52
N THR A 57 -5.26 -19.59 2.32
CA THR A 57 -5.96 -18.83 3.37
C THR A 57 -7.37 -19.36 3.66
N ARG A 58 -8.03 -19.98 2.68
CA ARG A 58 -9.32 -20.65 2.87
C ARG A 58 -9.21 -22.06 3.43
N ALA A 59 -8.02 -22.67 3.39
CA ALA A 59 -7.82 -23.99 3.96
C ALA A 59 -7.89 -23.90 5.48
N ARG A 60 -8.67 -24.78 6.11
CA ARG A 60 -8.63 -24.93 7.57
C ARG A 60 -7.33 -25.62 7.94
N THR A 61 -6.64 -25.09 8.94
CA THR A 61 -5.49 -25.77 9.53
C THR A 61 -5.98 -27.12 10.10
N PRO A 62 -5.45 -28.25 9.62
CA PRO A 62 -5.81 -29.54 10.18
C PRO A 62 -5.32 -29.66 11.62
N GLN A 63 -5.94 -30.53 12.41
CA GLN A 63 -5.37 -30.90 13.70
C GLN A 63 -4.00 -31.56 13.49
N MET A 64 -3.12 -31.42 14.49
CA MET A 64 -1.80 -32.04 14.47
C MET A 64 -1.94 -33.54 14.21
N ILE A 65 -1.30 -34.02 13.15
CA ILE A 65 -1.29 -35.44 12.81
C ILE A 65 -0.17 -36.09 13.64
N PRO A 66 -0.45 -37.16 14.40
CA PRO A 66 0.58 -37.87 15.15
C PRO A 66 1.74 -38.31 14.25
N GLY A 67 2.98 -38.04 14.66
CA GLY A 67 4.21 -38.32 13.91
C GLY A 67 4.71 -37.16 13.03
N PHE A 68 3.96 -36.07 12.90
CA PHE A 68 4.38 -34.86 12.17
C PHE A 68 4.83 -33.71 13.07
N GLU A 69 4.80 -33.88 14.40
CA GLU A 69 5.05 -32.82 15.38
C GLU A 69 6.39 -32.12 15.13
N ASP A 70 7.47 -32.88 14.96
CA ASP A 70 8.81 -32.33 14.76
C ASP A 70 8.92 -31.54 13.45
N HIS A 71 8.30 -32.04 12.37
CA HIS A 71 8.30 -31.38 11.06
C HIS A 71 7.51 -30.07 11.11
N VAL A 72 6.33 -30.09 11.73
CA VAL A 72 5.48 -28.90 11.90
C VAL A 72 6.18 -27.89 12.79
N ASN A 73 6.73 -28.31 13.94
CA ASN A 73 7.46 -27.43 14.86
C ASN A 73 8.69 -26.80 14.19
N ARG A 74 9.41 -27.55 13.34
CA ARG A 74 10.53 -27.01 12.55
C ARG A 74 10.06 -25.92 11.59
N LEU A 75 8.94 -26.14 10.88
CA LEU A 75 8.37 -25.13 9.97
C LEU A 75 7.90 -23.89 10.73
N VAL A 76 7.23 -24.06 11.88
CA VAL A 76 6.81 -22.96 12.75
C VAL A 76 8.01 -22.15 13.24
N ASN A 77 9.09 -22.81 13.66
CA ASN A 77 10.31 -22.13 14.11
C ASN A 77 11.07 -21.45 12.96
N LEU A 78 11.06 -22.02 11.75
CA LEU A 78 11.57 -21.34 10.56
C LEU A 78 10.74 -20.10 10.22
N ALA A 79 9.41 -20.19 10.29
CA ALA A 79 8.51 -19.07 10.03
C ALA A 79 8.79 -17.87 10.95
N LYS A 80 9.12 -18.11 12.22
CA LYS A 80 9.53 -17.04 13.15
C LYS A 80 10.76 -16.26 12.68
N LYS A 81 11.71 -16.90 11.97
CA LYS A 81 12.90 -16.23 11.41
C LYS A 81 12.57 -15.33 10.20
N PHE A 82 11.46 -15.62 9.51
CA PHE A 82 10.98 -14.80 8.39
C PHE A 82 10.08 -13.64 8.84
N SER A 83 9.68 -13.62 10.11
CA SER A 83 9.11 -12.41 10.72
C SER A 83 10.25 -11.42 10.93
N THR A 84 10.58 -10.62 9.92
CA THR A 84 11.45 -9.46 10.11
C THR A 84 10.64 -8.41 10.86
N PRO A 85 10.90 -8.13 12.15
CA PRO A 85 10.30 -6.98 12.79
C PRO A 85 10.76 -5.76 12.00
N VAL A 86 9.82 -5.10 11.33
CA VAL A 86 10.14 -3.87 10.63
C VAL A 86 10.32 -2.80 11.69
N VAL A 87 11.56 -2.55 12.10
CA VAL A 87 11.90 -1.46 13.00
C VAL A 87 12.05 -0.21 12.15
N TYR A 88 11.27 0.79 12.50
CA TYR A 88 11.34 2.10 11.87
C TYR A 88 12.08 3.05 12.79
N THR A 89 12.89 3.92 12.21
CA THR A 89 13.71 4.90 12.95
C THR A 89 12.89 5.95 13.70
N GLY A 90 11.57 5.97 13.54
CA GLY A 90 10.67 7.00 14.09
C GLY A 90 10.62 8.28 13.24
N GLU A 91 11.48 8.40 12.23
CA GLU A 91 11.52 9.57 11.36
C GLU A 91 10.44 9.53 10.28
N TYR A 92 9.77 10.66 10.08
CA TYR A 92 8.83 10.84 8.98
C TYR A 92 9.54 11.08 7.64
N PRO A 93 9.02 10.54 6.52
CA PRO A 93 9.48 10.92 5.20
C PRO A 93 9.23 12.42 4.96
N PRO A 94 10.03 13.06 4.08
CA PRO A 94 9.92 14.50 3.79
C PRO A 94 8.50 14.97 3.41
N CYS A 95 7.72 14.16 2.67
CA CYS A 95 6.34 14.49 2.31
C CYS A 95 5.40 14.58 3.52
N ILE A 96 5.61 13.72 4.53
CA ILE A 96 4.80 13.72 5.76
C ILE A 96 5.24 14.86 6.68
N LYS A 97 6.56 15.12 6.78
CA LYS A 97 7.08 16.30 7.50
C LYS A 97 6.48 17.59 6.94
N HIS A 98 6.55 17.77 5.63
CA HIS A 98 5.99 18.96 4.99
C HIS A 98 4.49 19.12 5.24
N ALA A 99 3.72 18.02 5.24
CA ALA A 99 2.29 18.08 5.53
C ALA A 99 2.01 18.51 6.98
N ILE A 100 2.81 18.04 7.95
CA ILE A 100 2.73 18.48 9.35
C ILE A 100 3.11 19.96 9.45
N ASP A 101 4.23 20.38 8.83
CA ASP A 101 4.70 21.78 8.87
C ASP A 101 3.66 22.76 8.31
N VAL A 102 2.96 22.40 7.22
CA VAL A 102 1.86 23.20 6.65
C VAL A 102 0.74 23.40 7.67
N LEU A 103 0.33 22.32 8.35
CA LEU A 103 -0.71 22.40 9.38
C LEU A 103 -0.23 23.18 10.61
N GLU A 104 1.02 23.00 11.05
CA GLU A 104 1.60 23.74 12.16
C GLU A 104 1.67 25.24 11.89
N ARG A 105 1.91 25.67 10.64
CA ARG A 105 1.83 27.07 10.21
C ARG A 105 0.41 27.62 10.11
N GLY A 106 -0.62 26.80 10.34
CA GLY A 106 -2.02 27.19 10.18
C GLY A 106 -2.44 27.36 8.72
N GLU A 107 -1.68 26.78 7.79
CA GLU A 107 -1.98 26.83 6.36
C GLU A 107 -2.94 25.69 5.97
N ASN A 108 -3.59 25.87 4.82
CA ASN A 108 -4.51 24.86 4.31
C ASN A 108 -3.76 23.72 3.60
N LEU A 109 -3.75 22.54 4.21
CA LEU A 109 -3.30 21.32 3.54
C LEU A 109 -4.40 20.83 2.57
N PRO A 110 -4.12 20.60 1.27
CA PRO A 110 -5.13 20.16 0.31
C PRO A 110 -5.71 18.80 0.69
N HIS A 111 -6.91 18.48 0.19
CA HIS A 111 -7.62 17.24 0.53
C HIS A 111 -6.77 15.97 0.31
N SER A 112 -6.04 15.89 -0.80
CA SER A 112 -5.09 14.80 -1.10
C SER A 112 -3.96 14.72 -0.06
N GLY A 113 -3.48 15.86 0.43
CA GLY A 113 -2.46 15.94 1.47
C GLY A 113 -2.98 15.45 2.83
N ARG A 114 -4.22 15.82 3.18
CA ARG A 114 -4.89 15.34 4.40
C ARG A 114 -5.08 13.83 4.38
N PHE A 115 -5.56 13.30 3.24
CA PHE A 115 -5.68 11.87 3.01
C PHE A 115 -4.33 11.16 3.17
N MET A 116 -3.28 11.67 2.52
CA MET A 116 -1.92 11.11 2.63
C MET A 116 -1.45 11.06 4.08
N LEU A 117 -1.58 12.16 4.83
CA LEU A 117 -1.13 12.27 6.21
C LEU A 117 -1.89 11.27 7.12
N GLY A 118 -3.22 11.28 7.05
CA GLY A 118 -4.06 10.38 7.85
C GLY A 118 -3.79 8.92 7.52
N ALA A 119 -3.82 8.53 6.24
CA ALA A 119 -3.58 7.16 5.82
C ALA A 119 -2.17 6.66 6.17
N TYR A 120 -1.16 7.53 6.10
CA TYR A 120 0.20 7.20 6.54
C TYR A 120 0.25 6.92 8.04
N LEU A 121 -0.22 7.84 8.88
CA LEU A 121 -0.12 7.72 10.34
C LEU A 121 -0.94 6.52 10.87
N LEU A 122 -2.12 6.27 10.31
CA LEU A 122 -2.91 5.06 10.59
C LEU A 122 -2.17 3.79 10.18
N SER A 123 -1.54 3.77 9.00
CA SER A 123 -0.73 2.62 8.55
C SER A 123 0.52 2.39 9.43
N ARG A 124 0.96 3.41 10.17
CA ARG A 124 2.05 3.34 11.15
C ARG A 124 1.57 2.88 12.54
N GLY A 125 0.26 2.66 12.71
CA GLY A 125 -0.35 2.16 13.94
C GLY A 125 -0.75 3.24 14.94
N GLN A 126 -0.77 4.52 14.56
CA GLN A 126 -1.30 5.58 15.43
C GLN A 126 -2.84 5.53 15.46
N ALA A 127 -3.41 5.87 16.62
CA ALA A 127 -4.86 5.90 16.79
C ALA A 127 -5.48 7.16 16.19
N VAL A 128 -6.77 7.11 15.87
CA VAL A 128 -7.50 8.26 15.28
C VAL A 128 -7.45 9.47 16.22
N GLU A 129 -7.54 9.22 17.52
CA GLU A 129 -7.52 10.21 18.58
C GLU A 129 -6.18 10.94 18.69
N ASP A 130 -5.08 10.26 18.35
CA ASP A 130 -3.73 10.83 18.35
C ASP A 130 -3.47 11.66 17.08
N ILE A 131 -4.11 11.29 15.97
CA ILE A 131 -3.92 11.93 14.66
C ILE A 131 -4.79 13.20 14.52
N ALA A 132 -6.04 13.17 14.99
CA ALA A 132 -6.99 14.26 14.83
C ALA A 132 -6.48 15.64 15.29
N PRO A 133 -5.72 15.76 16.41
CA PRO A 133 -5.16 17.03 16.85
C PRO A 133 -4.25 17.74 15.84
N LEU A 134 -3.57 17.00 14.95
CA LEU A 134 -2.69 17.60 13.93
C LEU A 134 -3.45 18.51 12.96
N PHE A 135 -4.74 18.26 12.75
CA PHE A 135 -5.57 19.02 11.82
C PHE A 135 -6.20 20.27 12.45
N LYS A 136 -6.09 20.47 13.77
CA LYS A 136 -6.78 21.56 14.50
C LYS A 136 -6.41 22.96 14.01
N ASN A 137 -5.20 23.12 13.50
CA ASN A 137 -4.69 24.40 12.99
C ASN A 137 -5.13 24.70 11.55
N ALA A 138 -5.78 23.75 10.86
CA ALA A 138 -6.29 24.00 9.52
C ALA A 138 -7.40 25.08 9.55
N PRO A 139 -7.43 26.04 8.60
CA PRO A 139 -8.40 27.14 8.61
C PRO A 139 -9.88 26.71 8.58
N ASP A 140 -10.17 25.56 7.97
CA ASP A 140 -11.49 24.95 7.81
C ASP A 140 -11.70 23.76 8.77
N TYR A 141 -10.93 23.68 9.85
CA TYR A 141 -11.00 22.56 10.78
C TYR A 141 -12.41 22.36 11.34
N ASN A 142 -12.88 21.12 11.25
CA ASN A 142 -14.08 20.67 11.94
C ASN A 142 -13.78 19.30 12.56
N GLU A 143 -13.88 19.22 13.89
CA GLU A 143 -13.54 18.02 14.65
C GLU A 143 -14.38 16.81 14.24
N LYS A 144 -15.70 16.97 14.13
CA LYS A 144 -16.61 15.88 13.75
C LYS A 144 -16.28 15.33 12.36
N ILE A 145 -16.03 16.23 11.40
CA ILE A 145 -15.67 15.84 10.03
C ILE A 145 -14.30 15.15 10.01
N THR A 146 -13.32 15.68 10.74
CA THR A 146 -11.97 15.12 10.80
C THR A 146 -11.97 13.71 11.39
N LEU A 147 -12.66 13.50 12.52
CA LEU A 147 -12.80 12.18 13.14
C LEU A 147 -13.52 11.20 12.21
N TYR A 148 -14.57 11.64 11.53
CA TYR A 148 -15.28 10.81 10.55
C TYR A 148 -14.36 10.39 9.39
N GLN A 149 -13.59 11.33 8.83
CA GLN A 149 -12.65 11.04 7.75
C GLN A 149 -11.56 10.05 8.18
N LEU A 150 -10.98 10.24 9.37
CA LEU A 150 -9.94 9.35 9.90
C LEU A 150 -10.48 7.94 10.21
N ASN A 151 -11.68 7.82 10.78
CA ASN A 151 -12.31 6.51 11.01
C ASN A 151 -12.60 5.76 9.71
N ASN A 152 -13.07 6.49 8.67
CA ASN A 152 -13.24 5.91 7.34
C ASN A 152 -11.91 5.41 6.75
N LEU A 153 -10.82 6.15 6.94
CA LEU A 153 -9.49 5.71 6.51
C LEU A 153 -9.01 4.46 7.26
N ALA A 154 -9.30 4.38 8.55
CA ALA A 154 -8.94 3.25 9.41
C ALA A 154 -9.73 1.98 9.10
N GLY A 155 -10.88 2.09 8.42
CA GLY A 155 -11.78 0.97 8.17
C GLY A 155 -12.56 0.51 9.41
N SER A 156 -12.66 1.37 10.44
CA SER A 156 -13.27 1.04 11.75
C SER A 156 -14.73 0.57 11.65
N ASP A 157 -15.47 1.03 10.64
CA ASP A 157 -16.89 0.70 10.43
C ASP A 157 -17.12 -0.52 9.51
N GLY A 158 -16.14 -1.43 9.43
CA GLY A 158 -16.18 -2.58 8.51
C GLY A 158 -15.89 -2.21 7.05
N GLY A 159 -15.39 -1.00 6.82
CA GLY A 159 -14.97 -0.47 5.52
C GLY A 159 -13.58 -0.92 5.09
N THR A 160 -13.15 -0.49 3.91
CA THR A 160 -11.80 -0.75 3.41
C THR A 160 -10.78 0.09 4.17
N GLN A 161 -9.78 -0.54 4.79
CA GLN A 161 -8.64 0.18 5.35
C GLN A 161 -7.82 0.78 4.20
N TYR A 162 -7.71 2.11 4.19
CA TYR A 162 -6.97 2.81 3.14
C TYR A 162 -5.47 2.83 3.45
N SER A 163 -4.66 2.66 2.41
CA SER A 163 -3.20 2.76 2.50
C SER A 163 -2.71 4.14 2.05
N CYS A 164 -1.58 4.56 2.60
CA CYS A 164 -0.88 5.76 2.14
C CYS A 164 -0.59 5.69 0.62
N PRO A 165 -0.77 6.76 -0.16
CA PRO A 165 -0.47 6.75 -1.59
C PRO A 165 1.01 6.44 -1.90
N THR A 166 1.28 5.85 -3.07
CA THR A 166 2.65 5.58 -3.56
C THR A 166 3.41 6.87 -3.83
N CYS A 167 4.75 6.80 -3.84
CA CYS A 167 5.59 7.98 -4.14
C CYS A 167 5.25 8.60 -5.50
N ASP A 168 4.98 7.77 -6.52
CA ASP A 168 4.57 8.26 -7.84
C ASP A 168 3.21 8.94 -7.82
N LYS A 169 2.25 8.45 -7.02
CA LYS A 169 0.96 9.13 -6.84
C LYS A 169 1.15 10.49 -6.18
N LEU A 170 1.99 10.57 -5.15
CA LEU A 170 2.30 11.85 -4.50
C LEU A 170 2.98 12.84 -5.43
N LYS A 171 3.87 12.39 -6.34
CA LYS A 171 4.46 13.25 -7.37
C LYS A 171 3.40 13.85 -8.29
N THR A 172 2.41 13.05 -8.71
CA THR A 172 1.31 13.56 -9.57
C THR A 172 0.35 14.52 -8.88
N GLN A 173 0.41 14.61 -7.56
CA GLN A 173 -0.46 15.47 -6.74
C GLN A 173 0.32 16.64 -6.12
N ASP A 174 1.59 16.84 -6.51
CA ASP A 174 2.49 17.84 -5.94
C ASP A 174 2.69 17.72 -4.42
N LEU A 175 2.64 16.48 -3.91
CA LEU A 175 2.82 16.13 -2.49
C LEU A 175 4.14 15.39 -2.21
N CYS A 176 4.99 15.19 -3.22
CA CYS A 176 6.26 14.48 -3.06
C CYS A 176 7.43 15.46 -2.91
N PHE A 177 7.93 15.61 -1.68
CA PHE A 177 9.07 16.46 -1.34
C PHE A 177 10.37 15.65 -1.21
N ALA A 178 10.63 14.77 -2.18
CA ALA A 178 11.74 13.81 -2.09
C ALA A 178 13.10 14.48 -1.86
N THR A 179 13.89 13.91 -0.95
CA THR A 179 15.31 14.24 -0.73
C THR A 179 16.16 13.00 -1.03
N SER A 180 17.49 13.11 -0.93
CA SER A 180 18.38 11.95 -1.07
C SER A 180 18.07 10.80 -0.08
N ALA A 181 17.41 11.10 1.05
CA ALA A 181 16.95 10.07 1.98
C ALA A 181 15.81 9.19 1.41
N CYS A 182 15.17 9.60 0.31
CA CYS A 182 14.15 8.84 -0.41
C CYS A 182 14.73 7.97 -1.54
N ASP A 183 16.04 7.90 -1.71
CA ASP A 183 16.63 7.14 -2.81
C ASP A 183 16.31 5.64 -2.68
N GLY A 184 15.75 5.07 -3.74
CA GLY A 184 15.40 3.66 -3.83
C GLY A 184 14.06 3.27 -3.19
N ILE A 185 13.28 4.20 -2.60
CA ILE A 185 11.93 3.90 -2.13
C ILE A 185 10.87 4.19 -3.20
N ILE A 186 9.85 3.33 -3.25
CA ILE A 186 8.69 3.48 -4.14
C ILE A 186 7.40 3.86 -3.40
N HIS A 187 7.45 3.81 -2.06
CA HIS A 187 6.30 4.04 -1.19
C HIS A 187 6.75 4.75 0.10
N PRO A 188 6.03 5.77 0.61
CA PRO A 188 6.41 6.48 1.84
C PRO A 188 6.61 5.56 3.05
N MET A 189 5.79 4.51 3.17
CA MET A 189 5.93 3.44 4.17
C MET A 189 7.26 2.66 4.15
N GLN A 190 8.09 2.80 3.11
CA GLN A 190 9.43 2.19 3.07
C GLN A 190 10.50 3.11 3.68
N PHE A 191 10.19 4.38 3.92
CA PHE A 191 11.13 5.34 4.48
C PHE A 191 11.55 4.93 5.90
N GLY A 192 12.86 5.02 6.18
CA GLY A 192 13.40 4.66 7.50
C GLY A 192 13.31 3.17 7.86
N ARG A 193 12.92 2.30 6.92
CA ARG A 193 12.86 0.86 7.11
C ARG A 193 14.27 0.27 7.14
N LYS A 194 14.74 -0.15 8.32
CA LYS A 194 15.95 -0.97 8.46
C LYS A 194 15.57 -2.44 8.35
N LYS A 195 16.36 -3.22 7.60
CA LYS A 195 16.24 -4.68 7.55
C LYS A 195 16.91 -5.29 8.77
#